data_AF-A0A8H6WQN8-F1
#
_entry.id   AF-A0A8H6WQN8-F1
#
_cell.length_a   1.000
_cell.length_b   1.000
_cell.length_c   1.000
_cell.angle_alpha   90.00
_cell.angle_beta   90.00
_cell.angle_gamma   90.00
#
_symmetry.space_group_name_H-M   'P 1'
#
loop_
_entity.id
_entity.type
_entity.pdbx_description
1 polymer ?
#
loop_
_entity_poly.entity_id
_entity_poly.type
_entity_poly.pdbx_seq_one_letter_code
_entity_poly.pdbx_strand_id
1 'polypeptide(L)'
;MSPLWTLLAALPNVLSHPPTPTNHVTSAARPTCTVSHTAGADDSPAIRAAVAKCAANATILFEAGIEYNAFAPVMFTLGQDVTVDVQGNITLPSAIAAVQAGVIGSFYRSGWFSFTSTGPGVNLVGGAEGGVIRSFGQPWWDSMQQTNRPNLIAWRVNNGSISNLTISKPIGKSFNIAGNGNFIQNIEIDALSSNAAFPFNTYASFFDRSRLTIISAVGGDGNMILDSQVSSGDDCIAIGSPCSNLHVRNLTCTGTHGVSIAAKGGGQVSVFNIVVEDVRFVDSLYAARYKSSVGSVGLATNIVYRNIAVENVTFPVYITQKCVFYFDQSQAPPPPSNLSVTIDGLSISGMSGTINSMNPGDGSCISDPCWYFVAGADGSQAIIFDTFYPGSARNISVRDIAVVPDLAGLQPTVICNATTTPPDVGFKCWDGAYIPQ
;
A
#
# COMPACT_ATOMS: atom_id res chain seq x y z
N MET A 1 44.63 -61.66 13.13
CA MET A 1 45.32 -60.38 13.38
C MET A 1 45.15 -59.52 12.14
N SER A 2 44.49 -58.36 12.32
CA SER A 2 44.35 -57.17 11.46
C SER A 2 43.76 -57.27 10.03
N PRO A 3 42.98 -56.24 9.60
CA PRO A 3 42.04 -56.33 8.47
C PRO A 3 42.61 -55.80 7.15
N LEU A 4 42.06 -56.31 6.04
CA LEU A 4 42.29 -55.81 4.68
C LEU A 4 41.67 -54.42 4.50
N TRP A 5 42.52 -53.45 4.12
CA TRP A 5 42.12 -52.20 3.50
C TRP A 5 42.34 -52.29 1.99
N THR A 6 41.28 -52.03 1.23
CA THR A 6 41.26 -51.98 -0.22
C THR A 6 41.96 -50.71 -0.72
N LEU A 7 42.89 -50.87 -1.66
CA LEU A 7 43.72 -49.84 -2.25
C LEU A 7 42.88 -48.91 -3.16
N LEU A 8 42.89 -47.59 -2.88
CA LEU A 8 42.46 -46.55 -3.83
C LEU A 8 43.50 -46.45 -4.97
N ALA A 9 43.04 -46.59 -6.21
CA ALA A 9 43.80 -46.18 -7.39
C ALA A 9 43.49 -44.70 -7.70
N ALA A 10 44.52 -43.87 -7.76
CA ALA A 10 44.45 -42.46 -8.13
C ALA A 10 44.24 -42.30 -9.64
N LEU A 11 43.24 -41.51 -10.04
CA LEU A 11 43.07 -41.00 -11.40
C LEU A 11 43.73 -39.60 -11.49
N PRO A 12 44.42 -39.26 -12.60
CA PRO A 12 45.03 -37.96 -12.77
C PRO A 12 44.00 -36.86 -13.03
N ASN A 13 44.12 -35.75 -12.29
CA ASN A 13 43.40 -34.50 -12.51
C ASN A 13 43.73 -33.90 -13.87
N VAL A 14 42.79 -33.94 -14.82
CA VAL A 14 42.80 -33.08 -16.00
C VAL A 14 41.87 -31.91 -15.71
N LEU A 15 42.43 -30.82 -15.16
CA LEU A 15 41.76 -29.52 -15.08
C LEU A 15 41.75 -28.88 -16.48
N SER A 16 40.74 -29.20 -17.28
CA SER A 16 40.41 -28.41 -18.47
C SER A 16 39.88 -27.05 -18.00
N HIS A 17 40.70 -26.02 -18.12
CA HIS A 17 40.27 -24.64 -17.94
C HIS A 17 39.17 -24.32 -18.96
N PRO A 18 38.01 -23.77 -18.55
CA PRO A 18 37.06 -23.23 -19.51
C PRO A 18 37.71 -22.06 -20.26
N PRO A 19 37.43 -21.87 -21.56
CA PRO A 19 37.96 -20.75 -22.30
C PRO A 19 37.45 -19.44 -21.67
N THR A 20 38.39 -18.55 -21.38
CA THR A 20 38.16 -17.15 -21.02
C THR A 20 37.14 -16.53 -21.98
N PRO A 21 36.05 -15.89 -21.48
CA PRO A 21 35.25 -15.03 -22.32
C PRO A 21 36.04 -13.74 -22.56
N THR A 22 36.82 -13.72 -23.65
CA THR A 22 37.24 -12.47 -24.29
C THR A 22 36.02 -11.88 -24.99
N ASN A 23 35.36 -10.97 -24.30
CA ASN A 23 34.76 -9.75 -24.85
C ASN A 23 34.30 -8.92 -23.66
N HIS A 24 35.21 -8.09 -23.13
CA HIS A 24 34.77 -6.87 -22.48
C HIS A 24 34.05 -6.05 -23.55
N VAL A 25 32.75 -6.27 -23.69
CA VAL A 25 31.86 -5.18 -24.07
C VAL A 25 32.08 -4.17 -22.96
N THR A 26 32.93 -3.18 -23.21
CA THR A 26 32.97 -1.97 -22.41
C THR A 26 31.55 -1.43 -22.46
N SER A 27 30.76 -1.72 -21.42
CA SER A 27 29.49 -1.04 -21.17
C SER A 27 29.84 0.43 -21.21
N ALA A 28 29.52 1.10 -22.31
CA ALA A 28 29.67 2.55 -22.39
C ALA A 28 28.97 3.12 -21.14
N ALA A 29 29.67 3.96 -20.38
CA ALA A 29 29.11 4.55 -19.17
C ALA A 29 27.78 5.22 -19.54
N ARG A 30 26.70 4.85 -18.84
CA ARG A 30 25.36 5.40 -19.12
C ARG A 30 25.42 6.93 -18.99
N PRO A 31 24.92 7.70 -19.96
CA PRO A 31 24.86 9.14 -19.86
C PRO A 31 24.10 9.54 -18.58
N THR A 32 24.63 10.52 -17.85
CA THR A 32 24.02 11.05 -16.64
C THR A 32 23.58 12.49 -16.87
N CYS A 33 22.31 12.79 -16.59
CA CYS A 33 21.75 14.13 -16.55
C CYS A 33 21.53 14.53 -15.10
N THR A 34 22.47 15.29 -14.55
CA THR A 34 22.32 15.91 -13.24
C THR A 34 21.28 17.03 -13.30
N VAL A 35 20.30 16.99 -12.41
CA VAL A 35 19.33 18.07 -12.23
C VAL A 35 20.06 19.27 -11.63
N SER A 36 19.97 20.42 -12.31
CA SER A 36 20.51 21.67 -11.78
C SER A 36 19.60 22.22 -10.68
N HIS A 37 20.20 22.78 -9.64
CA HIS A 37 19.50 23.41 -8.52
C HIS A 37 19.88 24.89 -8.42
N THR A 38 18.91 25.73 -8.07
CA THR A 38 19.17 27.11 -7.63
C THR A 38 18.46 27.36 -6.31
N ALA A 39 19.20 27.79 -5.28
CA ALA A 39 18.66 28.00 -3.94
C ALA A 39 17.44 28.94 -3.96
N GLY A 40 16.33 28.45 -3.41
CA GLY A 40 15.05 29.17 -3.32
C GLY A 40 14.25 29.30 -4.63
N ALA A 41 14.77 28.83 -5.76
CA ALA A 41 14.05 28.80 -7.03
C ALA A 41 13.27 27.48 -7.19
N ASP A 42 12.28 27.47 -8.08
CA ASP A 42 11.61 26.24 -8.53
C ASP A 42 12.52 25.47 -9.51
N ASP A 43 12.91 24.26 -9.13
CA ASP A 43 13.76 23.35 -9.93
C ASP A 43 12.94 22.48 -10.89
N SER A 44 11.59 22.53 -10.84
CA SER A 44 10.73 21.75 -11.74
C SER A 44 11.07 21.92 -13.24
N PRO A 45 11.42 23.13 -13.75
CA PRO A 45 11.92 23.28 -15.12
C PRO A 45 13.24 22.53 -15.38
N ALA A 46 14.17 22.53 -14.42
CA ALA A 46 15.44 21.81 -14.53
C ALA A 46 15.23 20.28 -14.51
N ILE A 47 14.31 19.79 -13.67
CA ILE A 47 13.91 18.38 -13.67
C ILE A 47 13.35 17.99 -15.05
N ARG A 48 12.42 18.78 -15.60
CA ARG A 48 11.87 18.53 -16.96
C ARG A 48 12.94 18.52 -18.04
N ALA A 49 13.93 19.42 -17.95
CA ALA A 49 15.04 19.45 -18.89
C ALA A 49 15.93 18.20 -18.79
N ALA A 50 16.22 17.72 -17.57
CA ALA A 50 16.97 16.49 -17.36
C ALA A 50 16.22 15.26 -17.88
N VAL A 51 14.90 15.18 -17.64
CA VAL A 51 14.02 14.13 -18.19
C VAL A 51 14.06 14.12 -19.72
N ALA A 52 13.88 15.28 -20.36
CA ALA A 52 13.88 15.38 -21.81
C ALA A 52 15.24 14.96 -22.42
N LYS A 53 16.35 15.26 -21.74
CA LYS A 53 17.70 14.94 -22.21
C LYS A 53 18.09 13.47 -21.97
N CYS A 54 17.66 12.87 -20.86
CA CYS A 54 18.01 11.51 -20.44
C CYS A 54 16.79 10.59 -20.39
N ALA A 55 15.95 10.63 -21.42
CA ALA A 55 14.72 9.87 -21.46
C ALA A 55 14.91 8.36 -21.72
N ALA A 56 16.09 7.87 -22.14
CA ALA A 56 16.33 6.44 -22.36
C ALA A 56 17.82 6.08 -22.17
N ASN A 57 18.09 4.86 -21.69
CA ASN A 57 19.44 4.30 -21.49
C ASN A 57 20.37 5.21 -20.67
N ALA A 58 19.84 5.84 -19.61
CA ALA A 58 20.48 6.95 -18.93
C ALA A 58 20.20 6.98 -17.43
N THR A 59 20.91 7.86 -16.72
CA THR A 59 20.63 8.22 -15.34
C THR A 59 20.18 9.69 -15.26
N ILE A 60 19.12 9.97 -14.52
CA ILE A 60 18.73 11.32 -14.11
C ILE A 60 19.09 11.42 -12.64
N LEU A 61 20.06 12.26 -12.30
CA LEU A 61 20.66 12.33 -10.97
C LEU A 61 20.20 13.59 -10.23
N PHE A 62 19.65 13.41 -9.04
CA PHE A 62 19.53 14.44 -8.01
C PHE A 62 20.68 14.22 -7.03
N GLU A 63 21.64 15.13 -6.97
CA GLU A 63 22.89 14.95 -6.23
C GLU A 63 22.68 14.97 -4.71
N ALA A 64 23.51 14.21 -4.00
CA ALA A 64 23.55 14.20 -2.55
C ALA A 64 23.85 15.60 -1.97
N GLY A 65 23.23 15.90 -0.82
CA GLY A 65 23.43 17.19 -0.15
C GLY A 65 22.67 18.37 -0.76
N ILE A 66 21.88 18.15 -1.82
CA ILE A 66 21.05 19.19 -2.45
C ILE A 66 19.58 19.00 -2.07
N GLU A 67 18.90 20.11 -1.77
CA GLU A 67 17.45 20.17 -1.53
C GLU A 67 16.76 20.78 -2.76
N TYR A 68 16.21 19.93 -3.62
CA TYR A 68 15.57 20.33 -4.86
C TYR A 68 14.12 20.79 -4.63
N ASN A 69 13.76 21.96 -5.14
CA ASN A 69 12.42 22.52 -5.01
C ASN A 69 11.53 22.11 -6.19
N ALA A 70 10.68 21.12 -6.02
CA ALA A 70 9.74 20.69 -7.05
C ALA A 70 8.39 21.41 -6.89
N PHE A 71 8.36 22.71 -7.19
CA PHE A 71 7.18 23.56 -6.93
C PHE A 71 6.08 23.48 -7.99
N ALA A 72 6.26 22.68 -9.03
CA ALA A 72 5.24 22.36 -10.01
C ALA A 72 5.23 20.84 -10.30
N PRO A 73 4.07 20.27 -10.69
CA PRO A 73 4.01 18.88 -11.13
C PRO A 73 4.98 18.58 -12.30
N VAL A 74 5.54 17.37 -12.29
CA VAL A 74 6.50 16.89 -13.30
C VAL A 74 6.09 15.52 -13.85
N MET A 75 6.12 15.40 -15.17
CA MET A 75 5.94 14.14 -15.88
C MET A 75 7.30 13.58 -16.32
N PHE A 76 7.59 12.37 -15.86
CA PHE A 76 8.70 11.52 -16.28
C PHE A 76 8.19 10.58 -17.38
N THR A 77 8.28 11.04 -18.64
CA THR A 77 8.00 10.22 -19.82
C THR A 77 9.29 9.55 -20.28
N LEU A 78 9.43 8.27 -19.97
CA LEU A 78 10.68 7.54 -20.12
C LEU A 78 10.60 6.44 -21.19
N GLY A 79 11.75 6.11 -21.75
CA GLY A 79 12.02 4.95 -22.58
C GLY A 79 12.52 3.79 -21.72
N GLN A 80 13.36 2.95 -22.31
CA GLN A 80 13.96 1.84 -21.59
C GLN A 80 15.17 2.27 -20.75
N ASP A 81 15.49 1.47 -19.74
CA ASP A 81 16.77 1.48 -19.04
C ASP A 81 17.14 2.86 -18.43
N VAL A 82 16.16 3.55 -17.83
CA VAL A 82 16.37 4.82 -17.14
C VAL A 82 16.38 4.63 -15.63
N THR A 83 17.41 5.16 -14.96
CA THR A 83 17.40 5.28 -13.50
C THR A 83 17.19 6.74 -13.11
N VAL A 84 16.14 7.02 -12.36
CA VAL A 84 15.93 8.29 -11.66
C VAL A 84 16.52 8.10 -10.26
N ASP A 85 17.71 8.67 -10.08
CA ASP A 85 18.55 8.46 -8.91
C ASP A 85 18.47 9.69 -7.98
N VAL A 86 17.75 9.54 -6.87
CA VAL A 86 17.41 10.60 -5.92
C VAL A 86 18.35 10.53 -4.71
N GLN A 87 19.60 10.98 -4.88
CA GLN A 87 20.59 11.01 -3.80
C GLN A 87 20.45 12.27 -2.91
N GLY A 88 19.88 13.34 -3.45
CA GLY A 88 19.46 14.53 -2.68
C GLY A 88 18.05 14.38 -2.09
N ASN A 89 17.49 15.49 -1.62
CA ASN A 89 16.11 15.59 -1.17
C ASN A 89 15.26 16.39 -2.16
N ILE A 90 13.95 16.17 -2.13
CA ILE A 90 12.98 16.91 -2.94
C ILE A 90 11.93 17.53 -2.02
N THR A 91 11.70 18.84 -2.16
CA THR A 91 10.76 19.62 -1.38
C THR A 91 9.60 20.12 -2.25
N LEU A 92 8.37 19.84 -1.82
CA LEU A 92 7.14 20.38 -2.40
C LEU A 92 6.85 21.79 -1.83
N PRO A 93 5.96 22.58 -2.46
CA PRO A 93 5.51 23.84 -1.86
C PRO A 93 4.88 23.60 -0.48
N SER A 94 5.29 24.40 0.52
CA SER A 94 4.71 24.33 1.86
C SER A 94 3.34 25.01 1.98
N ALA A 95 3.01 25.92 1.05
CA ALA A 95 1.75 26.63 1.04
C ALA A 95 0.64 25.79 0.39
N ILE A 96 -0.46 25.56 1.13
CA ILE A 96 -1.65 24.83 0.67
C ILE A 96 -2.12 25.35 -0.71
N ALA A 97 -2.29 26.67 -0.84
CA ALA A 97 -2.79 27.28 -2.08
C ALA A 97 -1.89 27.03 -3.30
N ALA A 98 -0.56 26.97 -3.11
CA ALA A 98 0.38 26.69 -4.20
C ALA A 98 0.24 25.25 -4.70
N VAL A 99 0.14 24.29 -3.77
CA VAL A 99 -0.11 22.89 -4.12
C VAL A 99 -1.47 22.73 -4.80
N GLN A 100 -2.53 23.35 -4.29
CA GLN A 100 -3.86 23.30 -4.91
C GLN A 100 -3.86 23.88 -6.33
N ALA A 101 -3.17 24.99 -6.55
CA ALA A 101 -3.00 25.57 -7.88
C ALA A 101 -2.27 24.61 -8.83
N GLY A 102 -1.23 23.92 -8.34
CA GLY A 102 -0.53 22.88 -9.09
C GLY A 102 -1.44 21.72 -9.49
N VAL A 103 -2.26 21.23 -8.56
CA VAL A 103 -3.23 20.13 -8.81
C VAL A 103 -4.32 20.54 -9.81
N ILE A 104 -4.82 21.78 -9.76
CA ILE A 104 -5.81 22.28 -10.72
C ILE A 104 -5.20 22.45 -12.12
N GLY A 105 -3.96 22.95 -12.19
CA GLY A 105 -3.25 23.21 -13.44
C GLY A 105 -2.84 21.93 -14.20
N SER A 106 -2.65 20.81 -13.50
CA SER A 106 -2.42 19.52 -14.13
C SER A 106 -3.72 18.96 -14.73
N PHE A 107 -3.88 19.09 -16.05
CA PHE A 107 -4.92 18.37 -16.79
C PHE A 107 -4.70 16.86 -16.61
N TYR A 108 -5.59 16.21 -15.88
CA TYR A 108 -5.53 14.85 -15.34
C TYR A 108 -4.66 14.65 -14.08
N ARG A 109 -5.31 14.10 -13.04
CA ARG A 109 -4.85 13.74 -11.69
C ARG A 109 -3.80 12.62 -11.65
N SER A 110 -2.87 12.56 -12.61
CA SER A 110 -1.64 11.78 -12.47
C SER A 110 -0.72 12.57 -11.54
N GLY A 111 -0.16 11.93 -10.52
CA GLY A 111 0.45 12.58 -9.35
C GLY A 111 1.49 13.67 -9.62
N TRP A 112 1.84 14.40 -8.55
CA TRP A 112 2.82 15.49 -8.56
C TRP A 112 4.10 15.09 -9.29
N PHE A 113 4.54 13.86 -9.10
CA PHE A 113 5.47 13.16 -9.98
C PHE A 113 4.74 12.02 -10.68
N SER A 114 4.66 12.08 -12.00
CA SER A 114 4.02 11.06 -12.81
C SER A 114 5.04 10.34 -13.66
N PHE A 115 5.11 9.02 -13.56
CA PHE A 115 6.05 8.18 -14.28
C PHE A 115 5.32 7.33 -15.30
N THR A 116 5.74 7.43 -16.56
CA THR A 116 5.29 6.55 -17.65
C THR A 116 6.51 5.99 -18.34
N SER A 117 6.40 4.78 -18.88
CA SER A 117 7.47 4.20 -19.68
C SER A 117 6.97 3.55 -20.95
N THR A 118 7.76 3.68 -22.02
CA THR A 118 7.60 2.96 -23.29
C THR A 118 8.48 1.70 -23.37
N GLY A 119 9.37 1.47 -22.40
CA GLY A 119 10.28 0.32 -22.35
C GLY A 119 10.54 -0.21 -20.93
N PRO A 120 11.20 -1.37 -20.79
CA PRO A 120 11.51 -1.96 -19.49
C PRO A 120 12.69 -1.25 -18.80
N GLY A 121 12.97 -1.62 -17.54
CA GLY A 121 14.21 -1.21 -16.87
C GLY A 121 14.20 0.22 -16.34
N VAL A 122 13.02 0.76 -16.03
CA VAL A 122 12.88 2.07 -15.37
C VAL A 122 12.90 1.89 -13.86
N ASN A 123 13.82 2.59 -13.20
CA ASN A 123 14.03 2.51 -11.76
C ASN A 123 13.94 3.90 -11.13
N LEU A 124 13.28 4.00 -9.98
CA LEU A 124 13.31 5.16 -9.10
C LEU A 124 13.98 4.74 -7.79
N VAL A 125 15.12 5.34 -7.48
CA VAL A 125 15.97 4.91 -6.37
C VAL A 125 16.28 6.11 -5.50
N GLY A 126 16.10 6.01 -4.19
CA GLY A 126 16.60 7.01 -3.25
C GLY A 126 17.98 6.65 -2.67
N GLY A 127 18.72 7.68 -2.25
CA GLY A 127 20.02 7.55 -1.60
C GLY A 127 19.91 7.23 -0.11
N ALA A 128 20.92 6.54 0.45
CA ALA A 128 20.95 6.18 1.87
C ALA A 128 21.04 7.39 2.83
N GLU A 129 21.62 8.50 2.37
CA GLU A 129 21.76 9.77 3.11
C GLU A 129 20.86 10.88 2.55
N GLY A 130 19.95 10.53 1.64
CA GLY A 130 18.99 11.43 0.98
C GLY A 130 17.72 10.70 0.61
N GLY A 131 17.19 10.89 -0.60
CA GLY A 131 15.99 10.19 -1.04
C GLY A 131 14.71 10.60 -0.31
N VAL A 132 14.74 11.73 0.41
CA VAL A 132 13.58 12.22 1.16
C VAL A 132 12.75 13.16 0.29
N ILE A 133 11.46 12.84 0.14
CA ILE A 133 10.46 13.74 -0.45
C ILE A 133 9.68 14.42 0.68
N ARG A 134 9.92 15.72 0.88
CA ARG A 134 9.27 16.55 1.89
C ARG A 134 7.99 17.15 1.33
N SER A 135 6.86 16.61 1.79
CA SER A 135 5.55 16.97 1.24
C SER A 135 4.83 18.09 2.01
N PHE A 136 5.22 18.40 3.25
CA PHE A 136 4.60 19.47 4.08
C PHE A 136 3.09 19.29 4.36
N GLY A 137 2.68 18.08 4.76
CA GLY A 137 1.29 17.73 5.09
C GLY A 137 0.73 18.35 6.37
N GLN A 138 1.55 18.75 7.35
CA GLN A 138 1.06 19.20 8.66
C GLN A 138 0.02 20.33 8.60
N PRO A 139 0.21 21.43 7.84
CA PRO A 139 -0.80 22.49 7.77
C PRO A 139 -2.15 22.02 7.21
N TRP A 140 -2.14 20.98 6.37
CA TRP A 140 -3.37 20.39 5.83
C TRP A 140 -4.15 19.59 6.87
N TRP A 141 -3.44 18.93 7.77
CA TRP A 141 -4.01 18.16 8.87
C TRP A 141 -4.57 19.11 9.94
N ASP A 142 -3.79 20.13 10.31
CA ASP A 142 -4.18 21.14 11.30
C ASP A 142 -5.49 21.85 10.91
N SER A 143 -5.65 22.17 9.63
CA SER A 143 -6.85 22.86 9.13
C SER A 143 -7.92 21.90 8.59
N MET A 144 -7.72 20.58 8.69
CA MET A 144 -8.55 19.55 8.06
C MET A 144 -8.87 19.86 6.58
N GLN A 145 -7.94 20.47 5.83
CA GLN A 145 -8.17 20.87 4.44
C GLN A 145 -8.15 19.63 3.55
N GLN A 146 -9.21 19.35 2.80
CA GLN A 146 -9.33 18.11 2.00
C GLN A 146 -9.42 18.37 0.48
N THR A 147 -9.49 19.63 0.07
CA THR A 147 -9.70 20.01 -1.33
C THR A 147 -8.40 19.97 -2.12
N ASN A 148 -8.40 19.32 -3.28
CA ASN A 148 -7.29 19.31 -4.25
C ASN A 148 -5.93 18.93 -3.66
N ARG A 149 -5.92 17.87 -2.84
CA ARG A 149 -4.67 17.24 -2.38
C ARG A 149 -4.01 16.46 -3.52
N PRO A 150 -2.67 16.48 -3.63
CA PRO A 150 -1.98 15.74 -4.67
C PRO A 150 -1.92 14.24 -4.36
N ASN A 151 -1.99 13.40 -5.40
CA ASN A 151 -1.28 12.12 -5.39
C ASN A 151 0.20 12.47 -5.56
N LEU A 152 1.11 11.97 -4.73
CA LEU A 152 2.52 12.33 -4.81
C LEU A 152 3.20 11.64 -6.00
N ILE A 153 3.27 10.31 -6.01
CA ILE A 153 3.86 9.53 -7.12
C ILE A 153 2.76 8.73 -7.82
N ALA A 154 2.57 8.97 -9.11
CA ALA A 154 1.80 8.07 -9.97
C ALA A 154 2.75 7.24 -10.83
N TRP A 155 2.71 5.93 -10.65
CA TRP A 155 3.57 4.98 -11.36
C TRP A 155 2.75 4.22 -12.42
N ARG A 156 3.08 4.48 -13.69
CA ARG A 156 2.51 3.83 -14.89
C ARG A 156 3.61 3.15 -15.71
N VAL A 157 4.53 2.52 -14.99
CA VAL A 157 5.67 1.79 -15.56
C VAL A 157 5.43 0.30 -15.32
N ASN A 158 5.70 -0.51 -16.33
CA ASN A 158 5.70 -1.97 -16.21
C ASN A 158 7.13 -2.48 -16.02
N ASN A 159 7.30 -3.55 -15.24
CA ASN A 159 8.60 -4.18 -15.00
C ASN A 159 9.66 -3.16 -14.53
N GLY A 160 9.24 -2.19 -13.72
CA GLY A 160 10.11 -1.18 -13.13
C GLY A 160 10.33 -1.43 -11.63
N SER A 161 11.16 -0.59 -11.01
CA SER A 161 11.39 -0.66 -9.57
C SER A 161 11.31 0.70 -8.89
N ILE A 162 10.89 0.68 -7.62
CA ILE A 162 10.96 1.81 -6.71
C ILE A 162 11.64 1.34 -5.43
N SER A 163 12.71 2.02 -4.99
CA SER A 163 13.40 1.60 -3.76
C SER A 163 14.07 2.71 -2.98
N ASN A 164 14.23 2.49 -1.67
CA ASN A 164 15.01 3.32 -0.76
C ASN A 164 14.55 4.79 -0.72
N LEU A 165 13.23 5.02 -0.75
CA LEU A 165 12.66 6.37 -0.68
C LEU A 165 11.98 6.60 0.65
N THR A 166 12.14 7.81 1.18
CA THR A 166 11.40 8.29 2.35
C THR A 166 10.45 9.41 1.95
N ILE A 167 9.18 9.32 2.32
CA ILE A 167 8.19 10.38 2.12
C ILE A 167 7.80 10.94 3.48
N SER A 168 8.16 12.20 3.72
CA SER A 168 7.87 12.88 4.97
C SER A 168 6.64 13.77 4.84
N LYS A 169 5.73 13.63 5.82
CA LYS A 169 4.50 14.39 5.98
C LYS A 169 3.68 14.44 4.68
N PRO A 170 3.22 13.30 4.13
CA PRO A 170 2.46 13.29 2.88
C PRO A 170 1.18 14.14 2.99
N ILE A 171 0.88 14.94 1.95
CA ILE A 171 -0.37 15.72 1.89
C ILE A 171 -1.56 14.81 1.55
N GLY A 172 -1.34 13.90 0.60
CA GLY A 172 -2.32 12.96 0.05
C GLY A 172 -1.63 11.64 -0.28
N LYS A 173 -2.11 10.92 -1.30
CA LYS A 173 -1.66 9.55 -1.61
C LYS A 173 -0.18 9.52 -1.95
N SER A 174 0.61 8.73 -1.23
CA SER A 174 2.04 8.56 -1.50
C SER A 174 2.31 7.91 -2.86
N PHE A 175 1.77 6.70 -3.09
CA PHE A 175 1.93 5.99 -4.35
C PHE A 175 0.60 5.55 -4.97
N ASN A 176 0.48 5.80 -6.27
CA ASN A 176 -0.57 5.25 -7.12
C ASN A 176 0.06 4.40 -8.22
N ILE A 177 0.08 3.08 -8.01
CA ILE A 177 0.70 2.08 -8.88
C ILE A 177 -0.36 1.47 -9.79
N ALA A 178 -0.18 1.60 -11.10
CA ALA A 178 -1.08 0.97 -12.07
C ALA A 178 -0.37 0.16 -13.15
N GLY A 179 0.96 0.12 -13.12
CA GLY A 179 1.72 -0.80 -13.96
C GLY A 179 1.84 -2.20 -13.36
N ASN A 180 2.32 -3.13 -14.16
CA ASN A 180 2.47 -4.56 -13.86
C ASN A 180 3.93 -4.95 -13.62
N GLY A 181 4.18 -6.06 -12.94
CA GLY A 181 5.52 -6.63 -12.73
C GLY A 181 6.49 -5.74 -11.97
N ASN A 182 5.99 -4.80 -11.16
CA ASN A 182 6.82 -3.83 -10.46
C ASN A 182 7.35 -4.38 -9.14
N PHE A 183 8.58 -3.98 -8.82
CA PHE A 183 9.23 -4.32 -7.56
C PHE A 183 9.43 -3.07 -6.69
N ILE A 184 8.75 -3.02 -5.56
CA ILE A 184 8.75 -1.88 -4.64
C ILE A 184 9.29 -2.35 -3.29
N GLN A 185 10.36 -1.74 -2.79
CA GLN A 185 10.98 -2.19 -1.54
C GLN A 185 11.64 -1.05 -0.76
N ASN A 186 11.88 -1.23 0.55
CA ASN A 186 12.56 -0.24 1.39
C ASN A 186 11.96 1.15 1.25
N ILE A 187 10.63 1.23 1.38
CA ILE A 187 9.92 2.50 1.37
C ILE A 187 9.60 2.89 2.80
N GLU A 188 9.89 4.14 3.15
CA GLU A 188 9.48 4.74 4.42
C GLU A 188 8.46 5.85 4.14
N ILE A 189 7.30 5.79 4.80
CA ILE A 189 6.32 6.86 4.78
C ILE A 189 6.07 7.29 6.21
N ASP A 190 6.34 8.56 6.48
CA ASP A 190 6.19 9.17 7.80
C ASP A 190 5.08 10.22 7.76
N ALA A 191 3.87 9.82 8.12
CA ALA A 191 2.75 10.71 8.38
C ALA A 191 2.47 10.92 9.87
N LEU A 192 3.50 10.91 10.73
CA LEU A 192 3.32 11.23 12.14
C LEU A 192 2.97 12.71 12.30
N SER A 193 1.89 13.03 13.01
CA SER A 193 1.53 14.44 13.29
C SER A 193 2.44 15.06 14.34
N SER A 194 2.71 16.36 14.22
CA SER A 194 3.49 17.12 15.20
C SER A 194 2.63 17.66 16.36
N ASN A 195 1.32 17.42 16.33
CA ASN A 195 0.35 17.83 17.34
C ASN A 195 -0.83 16.83 17.35
N ALA A 196 -1.95 17.20 17.97
CA ALA A 196 -3.15 16.36 18.05
C ALA A 196 -3.94 16.23 16.73
N ALA A 197 -3.56 16.94 15.67
CA ALA A 197 -4.22 16.82 14.37
C ALA A 197 -4.01 15.42 13.81
N PHE A 198 -5.08 14.76 13.41
CA PHE A 198 -4.99 13.48 12.72
C PHE A 198 -4.48 13.71 11.29
N PRO A 199 -3.57 12.87 10.74
CA PRO A 199 -3.13 12.91 9.34
C PRO A 199 -4.25 12.42 8.39
N PHE A 200 -5.40 13.09 8.49
CA PHE A 200 -6.67 12.78 7.87
C PHE A 200 -6.56 12.86 6.37
N ASN A 201 -7.25 11.99 5.65
CA ASN A 201 -6.97 11.75 4.23
C ASN A 201 -8.18 11.27 3.40
N THR A 202 -9.40 11.26 3.96
CA THR A 202 -10.62 10.88 3.23
C THR A 202 -11.71 11.93 3.29
N TYR A 203 -11.85 12.74 2.24
CA TYR A 203 -13.16 13.22 1.84
C TYR A 203 -13.23 13.62 0.39
N ALA A 204 -14.36 13.28 -0.21
CA ALA A 204 -14.59 13.41 -1.63
C ALA A 204 -15.01 14.82 -2.01
N SER A 205 -14.39 15.31 -3.07
CA SER A 205 -15.10 16.16 -4.01
C SER A 205 -15.76 15.26 -5.07
N PHE A 206 -16.91 15.69 -5.58
CA PHE A 206 -17.80 15.02 -6.55
C PHE A 206 -17.12 14.46 -7.83
N PHE A 207 -15.84 14.74 -8.03
CA PHE A 207 -15.02 14.34 -9.17
C PHE A 207 -13.75 13.56 -8.78
N ASP A 208 -13.59 13.20 -7.51
CA ASP A 208 -12.41 12.54 -6.96
C ASP A 208 -12.71 11.11 -6.50
N ARG A 209 -12.28 10.12 -7.28
CA ARG A 209 -12.34 8.69 -6.91
C ARG A 209 -11.14 8.23 -6.08
N SER A 210 -10.25 9.13 -5.66
CA SER A 210 -9.04 8.73 -4.93
C SER A 210 -9.32 8.65 -3.43
N ARG A 211 -9.32 7.43 -2.91
CA ARG A 211 -9.09 7.16 -1.48
C ARG A 211 -7.61 7.20 -1.20
N LEU A 212 -7.21 7.63 -0.01
CA LEU A 212 -5.83 7.47 0.39
C LEU A 212 -5.53 5.98 0.44
N THR A 213 -4.40 5.69 -0.13
CA THR A 213 -3.85 4.36 -0.18
C THR A 213 -2.38 4.59 -0.33
N ILE A 214 -1.56 4.11 0.59
CA ILE A 214 -0.13 4.30 0.49
C ILE A 214 0.44 3.66 -0.76
N ILE A 215 0.01 2.45 -1.10
CA ILE A 215 0.21 1.86 -2.43
C ILE A 215 -1.12 1.38 -2.99
N SER A 216 -1.68 2.18 -3.89
CA SER A 216 -2.86 1.78 -4.64
C SER A 216 -2.40 0.94 -5.80
N ALA A 217 -2.67 -0.36 -5.80
CA ALA A 217 -2.50 -1.22 -6.97
C ALA A 217 -3.83 -1.28 -7.73
N VAL A 218 -3.90 -0.60 -8.88
CA VAL A 218 -5.06 -0.61 -9.80
C VAL A 218 -4.52 -0.86 -11.20
N GLY A 219 -4.51 -2.13 -11.61
CA GLY A 219 -3.51 -2.65 -12.54
C GLY A 219 -2.37 -3.28 -11.75
N GLY A 220 -1.99 -4.48 -12.15
CA GLY A 220 -1.02 -5.29 -11.46
C GLY A 220 -1.21 -6.73 -11.86
N ASP A 221 -0.21 -7.25 -12.55
CA ASP A 221 0.06 -8.67 -12.67
C ASP A 221 1.52 -8.81 -12.23
N GLY A 222 1.76 -9.42 -11.07
CA GLY A 222 3.09 -9.70 -10.56
C GLY A 222 3.78 -8.55 -9.82
N ASN A 223 3.03 -7.63 -9.22
CA ASN A 223 3.64 -6.57 -8.40
C ASN A 223 4.08 -7.13 -7.03
N MET A 224 5.21 -6.64 -6.52
CA MET A 224 5.74 -6.98 -5.19
C MET A 224 6.01 -5.71 -4.38
N ILE A 225 5.59 -5.72 -3.12
CA ILE A 225 5.78 -4.63 -2.16
C ILE A 225 6.40 -5.21 -0.90
N LEU A 226 7.65 -4.87 -0.64
CA LEU A 226 8.47 -5.54 0.38
C LEU A 226 9.10 -4.55 1.36
N ASP A 227 9.45 -5.06 2.54
CA ASP A 227 10.46 -4.46 3.43
C ASP A 227 10.25 -2.97 3.70
N SER A 228 9.00 -2.57 3.99
CA SER A 228 8.60 -1.15 4.03
C SER A 228 7.99 -0.76 5.36
N GLN A 229 8.17 0.49 5.75
CA GLN A 229 7.63 1.08 6.97
C GLN A 229 6.67 2.20 6.62
N VAL A 230 5.47 2.13 7.18
CA VAL A 230 4.35 2.95 6.75
C VAL A 230 3.62 3.48 7.97
N SER A 231 3.84 4.75 8.27
CA SER A 231 3.04 5.51 9.25
C SER A 231 2.05 6.40 8.51
N SER A 232 0.76 6.29 8.86
CA SER A 232 -0.35 6.88 8.11
C SER A 232 -1.56 7.19 8.99
N GLY A 233 -2.63 7.70 8.39
CA GLY A 233 -3.97 7.83 9.00
C GLY A 233 -5.08 7.12 8.21
N ASP A 234 -4.75 6.26 7.24
CA ASP A 234 -5.65 5.39 6.44
C ASP A 234 -4.87 4.14 5.97
N ASP A 235 -5.34 3.46 4.94
CA ASP A 235 -4.89 2.15 4.49
C ASP A 235 -3.36 2.11 4.26
N CYS A 236 -2.71 1.15 4.92
CA CYS A 236 -1.29 0.80 4.71
C CYS A 236 -1.05 0.37 3.26
N ILE A 237 -1.95 -0.46 2.73
CA ILE A 237 -2.05 -0.81 1.32
C ILE A 237 -3.53 -0.93 1.02
N ALA A 238 -4.00 -0.40 -0.10
CA ALA A 238 -5.38 -0.52 -0.54
C ALA A 238 -5.39 -1.06 -1.96
N ILE A 239 -5.95 -2.25 -2.06
CA ILE A 239 -5.94 -3.05 -3.25
C ILE A 239 -7.26 -2.76 -3.95
N GLY A 240 -7.18 -2.00 -5.03
CA GLY A 240 -8.33 -1.61 -5.82
C GLY A 240 -8.61 -2.63 -6.92
N SER A 241 -9.72 -2.42 -7.65
CA SER A 241 -10.07 -3.23 -8.82
C SER A 241 -9.78 -2.48 -10.12
N PRO A 242 -9.19 -3.12 -11.14
CA PRO A 242 -8.67 -4.50 -11.13
C PRO A 242 -7.29 -4.62 -10.44
N CYS A 243 -6.97 -5.77 -9.85
CA CYS A 243 -5.63 -6.07 -9.33
C CYS A 243 -5.39 -7.58 -9.26
N SER A 244 -4.22 -8.05 -9.68
CA SER A 244 -3.89 -9.47 -9.64
C SER A 244 -2.43 -9.75 -9.28
N ASN A 245 -2.16 -10.94 -8.76
CA ASN A 245 -0.81 -11.44 -8.51
C ASN A 245 0.03 -10.42 -7.72
N LEU A 246 -0.52 -9.93 -6.60
CA LEU A 246 0.14 -8.95 -5.73
C LEU A 246 0.70 -9.67 -4.51
N HIS A 247 1.98 -9.42 -4.22
CA HIS A 247 2.64 -9.91 -3.02
C HIS A 247 3.10 -8.75 -2.14
N VAL A 248 2.54 -8.67 -0.93
CA VAL A 248 2.94 -7.74 0.12
C VAL A 248 3.62 -8.53 1.22
N ARG A 249 4.85 -8.18 1.58
CA ARG A 249 5.59 -8.92 2.60
C ARG A 249 6.54 -8.06 3.44
N ASN A 250 6.64 -8.37 4.73
CA ASN A 250 7.59 -7.74 5.65
C ASN A 250 7.37 -6.21 5.75
N LEU A 251 6.13 -5.83 6.09
CA LEU A 251 5.75 -4.43 6.29
C LEU A 251 5.51 -4.14 7.77
N THR A 252 5.81 -2.92 8.20
CA THR A 252 5.30 -2.36 9.45
C THR A 252 4.35 -1.22 9.13
N CYS A 253 3.10 -1.34 9.58
CA CYS A 253 2.01 -0.40 9.34
C CYS A 253 1.58 0.22 10.68
N THR A 254 1.85 1.51 10.89
CA THR A 254 1.54 2.24 12.13
C THR A 254 0.46 3.30 11.90
N GLY A 255 -0.57 3.37 12.74
CA GLY A 255 -1.63 4.37 12.60
C GLY A 255 -2.58 4.15 11.41
N THR A 256 -2.59 2.95 10.82
CA THR A 256 -3.21 2.72 9.51
C THR A 256 -4.63 2.15 9.58
N HIS A 257 -5.30 2.07 8.44
CA HIS A 257 -6.56 1.30 8.27
C HIS A 257 -6.34 -0.10 7.70
N GLY A 258 -5.13 -0.64 7.91
CA GLY A 258 -4.78 -2.00 7.54
C GLY A 258 -4.33 -2.17 6.10
N VAL A 259 -4.15 -3.43 5.71
CA VAL A 259 -4.08 -3.81 4.30
C VAL A 259 -5.51 -4.16 3.87
N SER A 260 -6.07 -3.30 3.02
CA SER A 260 -7.47 -3.27 2.66
C SER A 260 -7.71 -3.69 1.21
N ILE A 261 -8.48 -4.75 0.99
CA ILE A 261 -9.03 -5.04 -0.33
C ILE A 261 -10.31 -4.22 -0.50
N ALA A 262 -10.29 -3.27 -1.43
CA ALA A 262 -11.39 -2.36 -1.73
C ALA A 262 -12.08 -2.73 -3.05
N ALA A 263 -12.93 -3.73 -3.00
CA ALA A 263 -13.67 -4.29 -4.12
C ALA A 263 -14.86 -3.38 -4.50
N LYS A 264 -14.61 -2.35 -5.31
CA LYS A 264 -15.61 -1.37 -5.82
C LYS A 264 -15.67 -1.39 -7.36
N GLY A 265 -16.88 -1.33 -7.93
CA GLY A 265 -17.06 -1.08 -9.36
C GLY A 265 -18.53 -1.07 -9.81
N GLY A 266 -18.82 -0.33 -10.89
CA GLY A 266 -20.06 -0.41 -11.67
C GLY A 266 -19.99 -1.43 -12.82
N GLY A 267 -19.03 -2.35 -12.76
CA GLY A 267 -18.72 -3.41 -13.72
C GLY A 267 -17.99 -4.56 -13.00
N GLN A 268 -17.44 -5.53 -13.74
CA GLN A 268 -16.82 -6.73 -13.15
C GLN A 268 -15.59 -6.39 -12.30
N VAL A 269 -15.76 -6.45 -10.97
CA VAL A 269 -14.63 -6.41 -10.02
C VAL A 269 -13.82 -7.71 -10.17
N SER A 270 -12.51 -7.59 -10.35
CA SER A 270 -11.60 -8.72 -10.45
C SER A 270 -10.36 -8.44 -9.62
N VAL A 271 -10.33 -9.06 -8.44
CA VAL A 271 -9.16 -9.07 -7.56
C VAL A 271 -8.77 -10.51 -7.33
N PHE A 272 -7.58 -10.93 -7.73
CA PHE A 272 -7.19 -12.32 -7.53
C PHE A 272 -5.72 -12.56 -7.28
N ASN A 273 -5.40 -13.63 -6.56
CA ASN A 273 -4.03 -14.00 -6.19
C ASN A 273 -3.32 -12.89 -5.42
N ILE A 274 -3.85 -12.57 -4.25
CA ILE A 274 -3.29 -11.57 -3.35
C ILE A 274 -2.68 -12.30 -2.16
N VAL A 275 -1.40 -12.02 -1.88
CA VAL A 275 -0.70 -12.55 -0.70
C VAL A 275 -0.19 -11.40 0.13
N VAL A 276 -0.61 -11.36 1.39
CA VAL A 276 -0.14 -10.43 2.43
C VAL A 276 0.47 -11.27 3.53
N GLU A 277 1.77 -11.14 3.77
CA GLU A 277 2.44 -11.96 4.79
C GLU A 277 3.51 -11.21 5.57
N ASP A 278 3.80 -11.68 6.78
CA ASP A 278 4.85 -11.11 7.63
C ASP A 278 4.62 -9.60 7.89
N VAL A 279 3.38 -9.18 8.14
CA VAL A 279 3.04 -7.76 8.35
C VAL A 279 2.75 -7.50 9.82
N ARG A 280 3.37 -6.45 10.37
CA ARG A 280 3.08 -5.92 11.71
C ARG A 280 2.20 -4.69 11.61
N PHE A 281 1.08 -4.69 12.31
CA PHE A 281 0.21 -3.53 12.47
C PHE A 281 0.32 -3.00 13.89
N VAL A 282 0.54 -1.70 14.04
CA VAL A 282 0.66 -1.00 15.32
C VAL A 282 -0.33 0.17 15.34
N ASP A 283 -1.04 0.38 16.44
CA ASP A 283 -1.97 1.50 16.65
C ASP A 283 -2.91 1.72 15.46
N SER A 284 -3.41 0.64 14.87
CA SER A 284 -4.14 0.66 13.60
C SER A 284 -5.62 0.37 13.82
N LEU A 285 -6.48 0.91 12.96
CA LEU A 285 -7.91 0.65 13.02
C LEU A 285 -8.23 -0.79 12.59
N TYR A 286 -7.53 -1.28 11.56
CA TYR A 286 -7.66 -2.63 11.04
C TYR A 286 -6.29 -3.25 10.74
N ALA A 287 -6.22 -4.58 10.67
CA ALA A 287 -5.08 -5.28 10.11
C ALA A 287 -5.43 -5.94 8.76
N ALA A 288 -6.13 -7.08 8.78
CA ALA A 288 -6.62 -7.74 7.58
C ALA A 288 -8.04 -7.25 7.25
N ARG A 289 -8.18 -6.49 6.16
CA ARG A 289 -9.45 -5.86 5.79
C ARG A 289 -9.92 -6.22 4.39
N TYR A 290 -11.19 -6.59 4.29
CA TYR A 290 -11.91 -6.70 3.02
C TYR A 290 -13.17 -5.83 3.07
N LYS A 291 -13.37 -5.01 2.04
CA LYS A 291 -14.54 -4.14 1.89
C LYS A 291 -15.05 -4.18 0.45
N SER A 292 -16.29 -4.61 0.25
CA SER A 292 -16.98 -4.47 -1.05
C SER A 292 -18.23 -3.60 -0.95
N SER A 293 -18.53 -2.86 -2.03
CA SER A 293 -19.73 -2.03 -2.10
C SER A 293 -20.99 -2.83 -2.37
N VAL A 294 -22.05 -2.46 -1.65
CA VAL A 294 -23.42 -2.80 -2.03
C VAL A 294 -23.69 -2.32 -3.46
N GLY A 295 -24.21 -3.21 -4.30
CA GLY A 295 -24.47 -2.95 -5.72
C GLY A 295 -23.31 -3.25 -6.67
N SER A 296 -22.11 -3.58 -6.17
CA SER A 296 -21.00 -4.02 -7.02
C SER A 296 -21.06 -5.52 -7.30
N VAL A 297 -20.66 -5.92 -8.51
CA VAL A 297 -20.62 -7.32 -8.95
C VAL A 297 -19.20 -7.68 -9.37
N GLY A 298 -18.76 -8.89 -9.03
CA GLY A 298 -17.46 -9.39 -9.44
C GLY A 298 -16.98 -10.54 -8.57
N LEU A 299 -15.69 -10.83 -8.67
CA LEU A 299 -15.02 -11.90 -7.94
C LEU A 299 -13.73 -11.38 -7.31
N ALA A 300 -13.60 -11.62 -6.01
CA ALA A 300 -12.37 -11.51 -5.26
C ALA A 300 -11.95 -12.93 -4.86
N THR A 301 -10.84 -13.45 -5.40
CA THR A 301 -10.49 -14.87 -5.22
C THR A 301 -9.01 -15.12 -4.93
N ASN A 302 -8.72 -16.18 -4.18
CA ASN A 302 -7.37 -16.55 -3.78
C ASN A 302 -6.62 -15.39 -3.08
N ILE A 303 -7.15 -15.00 -1.92
CA ILE A 303 -6.61 -13.96 -1.06
C ILE A 303 -6.06 -14.63 0.20
N VAL A 304 -4.82 -14.31 0.55
CA VAL A 304 -4.14 -14.86 1.72
C VAL A 304 -3.59 -13.74 2.59
N TYR A 305 -3.93 -13.76 3.86
CA TYR A 305 -3.23 -13.06 4.94
C TYR A 305 -2.57 -14.11 5.83
N ARG A 306 -1.25 -14.03 6.06
CA ARG A 306 -0.58 -14.97 6.97
C ARG A 306 0.56 -14.35 7.77
N ASN A 307 0.82 -14.88 8.95
CA ASN A 307 1.87 -14.38 9.85
C ASN A 307 1.73 -12.87 10.10
N ILE A 308 0.62 -12.49 10.74
CA ILE A 308 0.27 -11.09 11.01
C ILE A 308 0.46 -10.80 12.51
N ALA A 309 1.28 -9.82 12.83
CA ALA A 309 1.41 -9.30 14.18
C ALA A 309 0.51 -8.07 14.35
N VAL A 310 -0.28 -8.02 15.42
CA VAL A 310 -1.11 -6.86 15.75
C VAL A 310 -0.74 -6.33 17.13
N GLU A 311 -0.54 -5.03 17.24
CA GLU A 311 -0.31 -4.34 18.51
C GLU A 311 -1.27 -3.17 18.57
N ASN A 312 -2.17 -3.20 19.55
CA ASN A 312 -3.15 -2.14 19.74
C ASN A 312 -4.00 -1.89 18.47
N VAL A 313 -4.58 -2.95 17.90
CA VAL A 313 -5.42 -2.87 16.69
C VAL A 313 -6.90 -2.98 17.04
N THR A 314 -7.73 -2.04 16.59
CA THR A 314 -9.17 -2.00 16.99
C THR A 314 -9.96 -3.19 16.44
N PHE A 315 -9.78 -3.51 15.16
CA PHE A 315 -10.46 -4.61 14.49
C PHE A 315 -9.45 -5.45 13.68
N PRO A 316 -8.77 -6.43 14.29
CA PRO A 316 -7.70 -7.19 13.64
C PRO A 316 -8.15 -7.86 12.32
N VAL A 317 -9.29 -8.54 12.32
CA VAL A 317 -9.92 -9.10 11.12
C VAL A 317 -11.25 -8.40 10.86
N TYR A 318 -11.37 -7.72 9.73
CA TYR A 318 -12.59 -7.00 9.36
C TYR A 318 -13.00 -7.28 7.91
N ILE A 319 -14.02 -8.11 7.74
CA ILE A 319 -14.55 -8.52 6.43
C ILE A 319 -15.98 -8.02 6.32
N THR A 320 -16.23 -7.10 5.39
CA THR A 320 -17.59 -6.62 5.13
C THR A 320 -17.91 -6.56 3.64
N GLN A 321 -19.12 -6.98 3.29
CA GLN A 321 -19.71 -6.82 1.96
C GLN A 321 -20.81 -5.75 1.91
N LYS A 322 -21.03 -5.07 3.04
CA LYS A 322 -22.04 -4.01 3.25
C LYS A 322 -21.43 -2.62 3.22
N CYS A 323 -20.21 -2.48 2.73
CA CYS A 323 -19.52 -1.20 2.80
C CYS A 323 -20.24 -0.17 1.94
N VAL A 324 -20.73 0.90 2.56
CA VAL A 324 -21.21 2.04 1.81
C VAL A 324 -20.06 3.00 1.59
N PHE A 325 -19.70 3.16 0.34
CA PHE A 325 -18.63 4.04 -0.08
C PHE A 325 -19.15 5.46 -0.25
N TYR A 326 -19.49 6.10 0.86
CA TYR A 326 -19.87 7.50 0.84
C TYR A 326 -18.68 8.37 0.46
N PHE A 327 -18.92 9.23 -0.52
CA PHE A 327 -18.03 10.33 -0.89
C PHE A 327 -18.20 11.48 0.11
N ASP A 328 -19.43 11.61 0.61
CA ASP A 328 -19.85 12.58 1.59
C ASP A 328 -20.60 11.86 2.72
N GLN A 329 -20.13 11.99 3.97
CA GLN A 329 -20.68 11.30 5.14
C GLN A 329 -22.14 11.68 5.44
N SER A 330 -22.68 12.70 4.75
CA SER A 330 -24.09 13.11 4.78
C SER A 330 -24.93 12.55 3.62
N GLN A 331 -24.35 11.77 2.70
CA GLN A 331 -25.11 11.21 1.59
C GLN A 331 -26.05 10.10 2.05
N ALA A 332 -27.25 10.08 1.46
CA ALA A 332 -28.22 9.03 1.67
C ALA A 332 -27.65 7.66 1.23
N PRO A 333 -27.97 6.57 1.94
CA PRO A 333 -27.54 5.23 1.58
C PRO A 333 -27.85 4.89 0.12
N PRO A 334 -26.97 4.12 -0.55
CA PRO A 334 -27.23 3.65 -1.89
C PRO A 334 -28.56 2.88 -1.89
N PRO A 335 -29.28 2.89 -3.01
CA PRO A 335 -30.53 2.16 -3.12
C PRO A 335 -30.32 0.69 -2.71
N PRO A 336 -31.32 0.06 -2.08
CA PRO A 336 -31.23 -1.34 -1.68
C PRO A 336 -30.79 -2.19 -2.88
N SER A 337 -29.72 -2.96 -2.71
CA SER A 337 -29.25 -3.93 -3.69
C SER A 337 -29.07 -5.27 -3.00
N ASN A 338 -29.21 -6.36 -3.74
CA ASN A 338 -28.86 -7.71 -3.30
C ASN A 338 -27.54 -8.19 -3.92
N LEU A 339 -26.75 -7.27 -4.48
CA LEU A 339 -25.48 -7.57 -5.13
C LEU A 339 -24.30 -7.10 -4.27
N SER A 340 -23.28 -7.95 -4.17
CA SER A 340 -21.96 -7.59 -3.67
C SER A 340 -20.91 -8.45 -4.37
N VAL A 341 -19.65 -8.05 -4.29
CA VAL A 341 -18.53 -8.79 -4.89
C VAL A 341 -18.35 -10.11 -4.15
N THR A 342 -18.40 -11.22 -4.88
CA THR A 342 -18.24 -12.56 -4.32
C THR A 342 -16.81 -12.76 -3.83
N ILE A 343 -16.66 -13.31 -2.62
CA ILE A 343 -15.38 -13.76 -2.07
C ILE A 343 -15.26 -15.26 -2.29
N ASP A 344 -14.19 -15.73 -2.90
CA ASP A 344 -13.94 -17.15 -3.16
C ASP A 344 -12.49 -17.53 -2.88
N GLY A 345 -12.21 -18.14 -1.74
CA GLY A 345 -10.83 -18.45 -1.35
C GLY A 345 -10.19 -17.28 -0.60
N LEU A 346 -10.64 -17.03 0.63
CA LEU A 346 -9.99 -16.12 1.56
C LEU A 346 -9.40 -16.93 2.70
N SER A 347 -8.08 -16.84 2.90
CA SER A 347 -7.37 -17.46 4.00
C SER A 347 -6.74 -16.41 4.91
N ILE A 348 -6.96 -16.52 6.22
CA ILE A 348 -6.30 -15.71 7.25
C ILE A 348 -5.72 -16.68 8.27
N SER A 349 -4.41 -16.63 8.50
CA SER A 349 -3.73 -17.59 9.40
C SER A 349 -2.57 -16.98 10.16
N GLY A 350 -2.33 -17.45 11.39
CA GLY A 350 -1.19 -17.02 12.19
C GLY A 350 -1.23 -15.53 12.51
N MET A 351 -2.33 -15.07 13.11
CA MET A 351 -2.46 -13.69 13.59
C MET A 351 -2.32 -13.66 15.11
N SER A 352 -1.47 -12.79 15.66
CA SER A 352 -1.27 -12.73 17.12
C SER A 352 -0.96 -11.33 17.63
N GLY A 353 -1.29 -11.08 18.90
CA GLY A 353 -0.99 -9.84 19.61
C GLY A 353 -2.20 -9.21 20.28
N THR A 354 -2.35 -7.88 20.26
CA THR A 354 -3.34 -7.18 21.10
C THR A 354 -4.40 -6.39 20.32
N ILE A 355 -5.63 -6.43 20.84
CA ILE A 355 -6.75 -5.60 20.40
C ILE A 355 -6.74 -4.30 21.19
N ASN A 356 -7.01 -3.17 20.52
CA ASN A 356 -7.20 -1.86 21.16
C ASN A 356 -8.58 -1.80 21.85
N SER A 357 -8.68 -2.37 23.04
CA SER A 357 -9.90 -2.36 23.85
C SER A 357 -9.94 -1.18 24.83
N MET A 358 -8.78 -0.62 25.19
CA MET A 358 -8.68 0.53 26.08
C MET A 358 -9.18 1.83 25.43
N ASN A 359 -8.87 2.08 24.15
CA ASN A 359 -9.24 3.30 23.42
C ASN A 359 -9.63 2.99 21.96
N PRO A 360 -10.68 2.18 21.73
CA PRO A 360 -11.00 1.66 20.40
C PRO A 360 -11.26 2.79 19.39
N GLY A 361 -10.77 2.58 18.16
CA GLY A 361 -10.89 3.53 17.07
C GLY A 361 -9.59 4.28 16.78
N ASP A 362 -9.72 5.41 16.08
CA ASP A 362 -8.63 6.33 15.77
C ASP A 362 -9.16 7.78 15.64
N GLY A 363 -8.24 8.72 15.36
CA GLY A 363 -8.54 10.13 15.18
C GLY A 363 -9.28 10.50 13.88
N SER A 364 -9.71 9.53 13.06
CA SER A 364 -10.48 9.78 11.83
C SER A 364 -11.99 9.93 12.07
N CYS A 365 -12.44 9.83 13.32
CA CYS A 365 -13.84 10.02 13.67
C CYS A 365 -14.25 11.50 13.66
N ILE A 366 -15.20 11.86 12.81
CA ILE A 366 -15.74 13.23 12.70
C ILE A 366 -17.27 13.29 12.88
N SER A 367 -17.89 12.17 13.25
CA SER A 367 -19.33 12.02 13.45
C SER A 367 -19.61 11.12 14.65
N ASP A 368 -20.81 11.21 15.23
CA ASP A 368 -21.30 10.26 16.24
C ASP A 368 -22.62 9.61 15.75
N PRO A 369 -22.65 8.29 15.47
CA PRO A 369 -21.53 7.36 15.59
C PRO A 369 -20.41 7.61 14.55
N CYS A 370 -19.19 7.17 14.87
CA CYS A 370 -18.05 7.21 13.94
C CYS A 370 -18.32 6.36 12.68
N TRP A 371 -17.65 6.68 11.57
CA TRP A 371 -17.83 5.94 10.31
C TRP A 371 -17.42 4.46 10.39
N TYR A 372 -16.54 4.11 11.32
CA TYR A 372 -16.10 2.74 11.60
C TYR A 372 -16.93 2.05 12.69
N PHE A 373 -18.05 2.65 13.11
CA PHE A 373 -18.95 2.06 14.09
C PHE A 373 -19.48 0.70 13.61
N VAL A 374 -19.48 -0.26 14.53
CA VAL A 374 -20.06 -1.60 14.34
C VAL A 374 -21.02 -1.86 15.49
N ALA A 375 -22.28 -2.12 15.16
CA ALA A 375 -23.29 -2.44 16.16
C ALA A 375 -22.89 -3.71 16.94
N GLY A 376 -22.95 -3.63 18.27
CA GLY A 376 -22.59 -4.75 19.15
C GLY A 376 -21.08 -4.91 19.42
N ALA A 377 -20.23 -4.12 18.78
CA ALA A 377 -18.81 -4.09 19.11
C ALA A 377 -18.58 -3.37 20.45
N ASP A 378 -17.78 -3.98 21.32
CA ASP A 378 -17.42 -3.50 22.65
C ASP A 378 -15.90 -3.32 22.82
N GLY A 379 -15.15 -3.45 21.73
CA GLY A 379 -13.68 -3.34 21.72
C GLY A 379 -12.96 -4.67 21.94
N SER A 380 -13.67 -5.80 22.06
CA SER A 380 -13.06 -7.13 22.23
C SER A 380 -13.02 -7.98 20.95
N GLN A 381 -13.47 -7.43 19.81
CA GLN A 381 -13.68 -8.18 18.58
C GLN A 381 -12.37 -8.56 17.90
N ALA A 382 -11.99 -9.83 17.97
CA ALA A 382 -10.90 -10.40 17.19
C ALA A 382 -11.28 -10.50 15.70
N ILE A 383 -12.54 -10.85 15.43
CA ILE A 383 -13.06 -11.06 14.08
C ILE A 383 -14.42 -10.40 13.92
N ILE A 384 -14.57 -9.59 12.88
CA ILE A 384 -15.85 -9.13 12.37
C ILE A 384 -16.01 -9.68 10.96
N PHE A 385 -17.04 -10.49 10.76
CA PHE A 385 -17.31 -11.17 9.49
C PHE A 385 -18.76 -10.94 9.05
N ASP A 386 -18.96 -9.90 8.27
CA ASP A 386 -20.26 -9.38 7.84
C ASP A 386 -20.48 -9.56 6.33
N THR A 387 -20.97 -10.74 5.97
CA THR A 387 -21.29 -11.11 4.59
C THR A 387 -22.69 -10.65 4.17
N PHE A 388 -22.91 -10.53 2.86
CA PHE A 388 -24.12 -9.89 2.35
C PHE A 388 -25.32 -10.83 2.25
N TYR A 389 -25.15 -11.97 1.58
CA TYR A 389 -26.16 -13.00 1.39
C TYR A 389 -25.53 -14.41 1.35
N PRO A 390 -26.30 -15.49 1.56
CA PRO A 390 -25.75 -16.85 1.50
C PRO A 390 -25.06 -17.12 0.15
N GLY A 391 -23.79 -17.54 0.17
CA GLY A 391 -23.00 -17.80 -1.04
C GLY A 391 -22.27 -16.59 -1.63
N SER A 392 -22.42 -15.39 -1.04
CA SER A 392 -21.59 -14.22 -1.37
C SER A 392 -20.13 -14.36 -0.89
N ALA A 393 -19.86 -15.28 0.03
CA ALA A 393 -18.54 -15.73 0.42
C ALA A 393 -18.50 -17.26 0.40
N ARG A 394 -17.40 -17.85 -0.05
CA ARG A 394 -17.16 -19.30 -0.04
C ARG A 394 -15.66 -19.60 0.03
N ASN A 395 -15.33 -20.83 0.42
CA ASN A 395 -13.94 -21.26 0.59
C ASN A 395 -13.16 -20.31 1.51
N ILE A 396 -13.70 -20.07 2.71
CA ILE A 396 -13.11 -19.16 3.70
C ILE A 396 -12.40 -20.00 4.75
N SER A 397 -11.21 -19.59 5.18
CA SER A 397 -10.46 -20.25 6.25
C SER A 397 -9.79 -19.21 7.13
N VAL A 398 -10.25 -19.06 8.36
CA VAL A 398 -9.66 -18.17 9.37
C VAL A 398 -9.20 -19.03 10.55
N ARG A 399 -7.90 -19.24 10.69
CA ARG A 399 -7.30 -20.17 11.66
C ARG A 399 -6.14 -19.53 12.41
N ASP A 400 -5.75 -20.12 13.53
CA ASP A 400 -4.58 -19.70 14.31
C ASP A 400 -4.61 -18.20 14.67
N ILE A 401 -5.76 -17.73 15.18
CA ILE A 401 -5.96 -16.36 15.64
C ILE A 401 -5.75 -16.32 17.15
N ALA A 402 -4.62 -15.76 17.58
CA ALA A 402 -4.19 -15.62 18.97
C ALA A 402 -4.08 -14.14 19.35
N VAL A 403 -5.15 -13.38 19.13
CA VAL A 403 -5.25 -11.97 19.54
C VAL A 403 -6.03 -11.86 20.86
N VAL A 404 -5.60 -10.95 21.73
CA VAL A 404 -6.22 -10.75 23.04
C VAL A 404 -6.55 -9.27 23.25
N PRO A 405 -7.71 -8.95 23.85
CA PRO A 405 -7.98 -7.60 24.37
C PRO A 405 -6.85 -7.10 25.28
N ASP A 406 -6.41 -5.86 25.10
CA ASP A 406 -5.45 -5.21 26.00
C ASP A 406 -6.07 -4.78 27.34
N LEU A 407 -7.40 -4.70 27.40
CA LEU A 407 -8.17 -4.48 28.61
C LEU A 407 -8.36 -5.79 29.40
N ALA A 408 -7.79 -5.82 30.61
CA ALA A 408 -7.83 -7.00 31.48
C ALA A 408 -9.26 -7.48 31.76
N GLY A 409 -9.47 -8.79 31.68
CA GLY A 409 -10.76 -9.44 31.95
C GLY A 409 -11.66 -9.57 30.71
N LEU A 410 -11.36 -8.89 29.60
CA LEU A 410 -12.01 -9.14 28.33
C LEU A 410 -11.43 -10.39 27.66
N GLN A 411 -12.29 -11.07 26.91
CA GLN A 411 -11.92 -12.21 26.07
C GLN A 411 -12.16 -11.84 24.61
N PRO A 412 -11.37 -12.38 23.67
CA PRO A 412 -11.59 -12.11 22.25
C PRO A 412 -12.99 -12.60 21.84
N THR A 413 -13.71 -11.76 21.11
CA THR A 413 -15.05 -12.06 20.59
C THR A 413 -15.09 -12.01 19.07
N VAL A 414 -16.21 -12.47 18.54
CA VAL A 414 -16.57 -12.49 17.14
C VAL A 414 -17.91 -11.77 16.98
N ILE A 415 -18.06 -11.03 15.89
CA ILE A 415 -19.36 -10.64 15.35
C ILE A 415 -19.48 -11.29 13.97
N CYS A 416 -20.48 -12.15 13.81
CA CYS A 416 -20.60 -12.94 12.59
C CYS A 416 -22.04 -13.38 12.33
N ASN A 417 -22.53 -13.04 11.13
CA ASN A 417 -23.86 -13.45 10.70
C ASN A 417 -23.82 -14.88 10.13
N ALA A 418 -24.25 -15.86 10.95
CA ALA A 418 -24.30 -17.27 10.57
C ALA A 418 -25.28 -17.58 9.43
N THR A 419 -26.23 -16.69 9.14
CA THR A 419 -27.20 -16.92 8.04
C THR A 419 -26.59 -16.68 6.67
N THR A 420 -25.61 -15.80 6.56
CA THR A 420 -24.98 -15.41 5.29
C THR A 420 -23.55 -15.93 5.14
N THR A 421 -22.91 -16.29 6.25
CA THR A 421 -21.54 -16.81 6.31
C THR A 421 -21.53 -18.32 6.09
N PRO A 422 -20.53 -18.88 5.37
CA PRO A 422 -20.36 -20.32 5.24
C PRO A 422 -20.23 -21.01 6.62
N PRO A 423 -20.64 -22.28 6.75
CA PRO A 423 -20.60 -22.98 8.04
C PRO A 423 -19.18 -23.38 8.48
N ASP A 424 -18.23 -23.54 7.55
CA ASP A 424 -16.86 -23.96 7.83
C ASP A 424 -15.89 -22.83 7.47
N VAL A 425 -15.65 -21.93 8.42
CA VAL A 425 -14.77 -20.76 8.27
C VAL A 425 -13.55 -20.81 9.21
N GLY A 426 -13.36 -21.90 9.95
CA GLY A 426 -12.27 -22.06 10.93
C GLY A 426 -12.56 -21.48 12.34
N PHE A 427 -13.77 -20.98 12.56
CA PHE A 427 -14.26 -20.54 13.87
C PHE A 427 -15.78 -20.63 13.93
N LYS A 428 -16.33 -20.69 15.15
CA LYS A 428 -17.78 -20.61 15.36
C LYS A 428 -18.28 -19.21 14.95
N CYS A 429 -19.10 -19.14 13.91
CA CYS A 429 -19.76 -17.89 13.49
C CYS A 429 -20.98 -17.60 14.37
N TRP A 430 -20.87 -16.57 15.21
CA TRP A 430 -21.92 -16.04 16.08
C TRP A 430 -21.45 -14.70 16.67
N ASP A 431 -22.35 -14.00 17.37
CA ASP A 431 -21.99 -12.84 18.18
C ASP A 431 -21.65 -13.32 19.59
N GLY A 432 -20.37 -13.34 19.95
CA GLY A 432 -19.93 -13.87 21.25
C GLY A 432 -18.45 -14.25 21.28
N ALA A 433 -18.05 -15.07 22.24
CA ALA A 433 -16.65 -15.47 22.42
C ALA A 433 -16.06 -16.13 21.16
N TYR A 434 -14.80 -15.81 20.85
CA TYR A 434 -14.04 -16.48 19.80
C TYR A 434 -13.80 -17.94 20.18
N ILE A 435 -14.23 -18.85 19.29
CA ILE A 435 -14.06 -20.29 19.45
C ILE A 435 -13.51 -20.82 18.12
N PRO A 436 -12.22 -21.23 18.05
CA PRO A 436 -11.66 -21.82 16.84
C PRO A 436 -12.29 -23.19 16.52
N GLN A 437 -12.32 -23.57 15.25
CA GLN A 437 -12.90 -24.83 14.75
C GLN A 437 -11.93 -25.62 13.87
#